data_AF-A0A9P5K126-F1
#
_entry.id   AF-A0A9P5K126-F1
#
_cell.length_a   1.000
_cell.length_b   1.000
_cell.length_c   1.000
_cell.angle_alpha   90.00
_cell.angle_beta   90.00
_cell.angle_gamma   90.00
#
_symmetry.space_group_name_H-M   'P 1'
#
loop_
_entity.id
_entity.type
_entity.pdbx_description
1 polymer ?
#
loop_
_entity_poly.entity_id
_entity_poly.type
_entity_poly.pdbx_seq_one_letter_code
_entity_poly.pdbx_strand_id
1 'polypeptide(L)'
;MLSPQVLERVLAWYSHPQRRYLSGSASSFRCAAKDARTSQDTLVDIFEQIEMFFRRLQIYTEVPSTVEMMDIIVQIMIEVLSILGIAITEIKQGRMKKYMKKLIGRTEIEDALKRLDKLTQEEARMAAVQNLKVVHTVDKRVEGVANMTAAIDNRVTGVDDRVASVNDRVVSVEERVKVVDDKVMEGIADGKEVKLSTRQMVNDMDEMKRNQLRESIHKWLSPPDPSTNHNIACATHHKKTATWFFEGSIFQEWKSTGSLLWIHGKPGSGKSVICSTVIQDIEAICKAGNASKA
;
A
#
# COMPACT_ATOMS: atom_id res chain seq x y z
N MET A 1 -20.88 -114.07 -26.14
CA MET A 1 -22.22 -114.72 -26.06
C MET A 1 -22.63 -114.75 -24.60
N LEU A 2 -23.54 -113.85 -24.19
CA LEU A 2 -24.26 -114.00 -22.91
C LEU A 2 -25.36 -115.05 -23.13
N SER A 3 -25.55 -115.97 -22.17
CA SER A 3 -26.57 -117.03 -22.26
C SER A 3 -27.96 -116.43 -22.57
N PRO A 4 -28.79 -117.06 -23.43
CA PRO A 4 -30.14 -116.59 -23.75
C PRO A 4 -31.00 -116.31 -22.50
N GLN A 5 -30.76 -117.02 -21.40
CA GLN A 5 -31.43 -116.81 -20.11
C GLN A 5 -31.03 -115.50 -19.42
N VAL A 6 -29.82 -114.97 -19.68
CA VAL A 6 -29.37 -113.67 -19.14
C VAL A 6 -29.94 -112.53 -19.96
N LEU A 7 -30.05 -112.69 -21.29
CA LEU A 7 -30.69 -111.68 -22.14
C LEU A 7 -32.19 -111.60 -21.88
N GLU A 8 -32.88 -112.72 -21.67
CA GLU A 8 -34.28 -112.73 -21.23
C GLU A 8 -34.47 -112.13 -19.84
N ARG A 9 -33.56 -112.40 -18.88
CA ARG A 9 -33.65 -111.79 -17.54
C ARG A 9 -33.39 -110.29 -17.59
N VAL A 10 -32.52 -109.80 -18.48
CA VAL A 10 -32.28 -108.36 -18.70
C VAL A 10 -33.44 -107.71 -19.45
N LEU A 11 -34.03 -108.37 -20.45
CA LEU A 11 -35.21 -107.89 -21.17
C LEU A 11 -36.49 -107.94 -20.31
N ALA A 12 -36.63 -108.94 -19.44
CA ALA A 12 -37.68 -109.00 -18.42
C ALA A 12 -37.49 -107.91 -17.34
N TRP A 13 -36.24 -107.56 -17.01
CA TRP A 13 -35.92 -106.43 -16.15
C TRP A 13 -36.24 -105.07 -16.81
N TYR A 14 -36.12 -104.98 -18.13
CA TYR A 14 -36.46 -103.78 -18.92
C TYR A 14 -37.96 -103.64 -19.21
N SER A 15 -38.74 -104.73 -19.25
CA SER A 15 -40.18 -104.73 -19.51
C SER A 15 -41.08 -104.68 -18.26
N HIS A 16 -40.50 -104.52 -17.05
CA HIS A 16 -41.26 -104.48 -15.80
C HIS A 16 -42.01 -103.13 -15.60
N PRO A 17 -43.33 -103.12 -15.29
CA PRO A 17 -44.16 -101.90 -15.21
C PRO A 17 -43.72 -100.86 -14.18
N GLN A 18 -42.87 -101.21 -13.21
CA GLN A 18 -42.47 -100.37 -12.07
C GLN A 18 -41.37 -99.33 -12.38
N ARG A 19 -40.58 -99.48 -13.46
CA ARG A 19 -39.51 -98.51 -13.82
C ARG A 19 -39.99 -97.26 -14.55
N ARG A 20 -41.12 -97.32 -15.27
CA ARG A 20 -41.76 -96.14 -15.89
C ARG A 20 -42.19 -95.09 -14.85
N TYR A 21 -42.48 -95.52 -13.62
CA TYR A 21 -42.83 -94.65 -12.50
C TYR A 21 -41.62 -93.92 -11.89
N LEU A 22 -40.42 -94.54 -11.91
CA LEU A 22 -39.21 -93.94 -11.33
C LEU A 22 -38.55 -92.91 -12.27
N SER A 23 -38.56 -93.10 -13.59
CA SER A 23 -38.04 -92.09 -14.53
C SER A 23 -38.97 -90.88 -14.66
N GLY A 24 -40.29 -91.09 -14.59
CA GLY A 24 -41.29 -90.02 -14.52
C GLY A 24 -41.23 -89.21 -13.23
N SER A 25 -40.89 -89.85 -12.11
CA SER A 25 -40.66 -89.17 -10.82
C SER A 25 -39.38 -88.32 -10.86
N ALA A 26 -38.27 -88.85 -11.39
CA ALA A 26 -37.00 -88.11 -11.48
C ALA A 26 -37.02 -86.93 -12.46
N SER A 27 -37.81 -86.99 -13.55
CA SER A 27 -38.04 -85.86 -14.45
C SER A 27 -38.99 -84.83 -13.84
N SER A 28 -40.04 -85.27 -13.15
CA SER A 28 -40.96 -84.40 -12.40
C SER A 28 -40.23 -83.62 -11.29
N PHE A 29 -39.35 -84.28 -10.53
CA PHE A 29 -38.52 -83.63 -9.51
C PHE A 29 -37.54 -82.62 -10.11
N ARG A 30 -36.94 -82.91 -11.28
CA ARG A 30 -36.03 -81.97 -11.97
C ARG A 30 -36.73 -80.73 -12.49
N CYS A 31 -37.92 -80.88 -13.07
CA CYS A 31 -38.74 -79.74 -13.49
C CYS A 31 -39.22 -78.94 -12.27
N ALA A 32 -39.65 -79.60 -11.19
CA ALA A 32 -40.03 -78.91 -9.96
C ALA A 32 -38.86 -78.15 -9.32
N ALA A 33 -37.64 -78.66 -9.41
CA ALA A 33 -36.44 -77.97 -8.93
C ALA A 33 -36.06 -76.78 -9.82
N LYS A 34 -36.23 -76.89 -11.15
CA LYS A 34 -36.05 -75.75 -12.07
C LYS A 34 -37.08 -74.65 -11.82
N ASP A 35 -38.37 -75.00 -11.75
CA ASP A 35 -39.47 -74.07 -11.47
C ASP A 35 -39.28 -73.33 -10.14
N ALA A 36 -38.78 -74.02 -9.11
CA ALA A 36 -38.51 -73.43 -7.80
C ALA A 36 -37.35 -72.43 -7.82
N ARG A 37 -36.38 -72.62 -8.73
CA ARG A 37 -35.23 -71.74 -8.87
C ARG A 37 -35.58 -70.47 -9.64
N THR A 38 -36.30 -70.58 -10.76
CA THR A 38 -36.80 -69.41 -11.50
C THR A 38 -37.67 -68.51 -10.63
N SER A 39 -38.48 -69.08 -9.74
CA SER A 39 -39.30 -68.28 -8.82
C SER A 39 -38.50 -67.56 -7.74
N GLN A 40 -37.40 -68.14 -7.28
CA GLN A 40 -36.51 -67.47 -6.33
C GLN A 40 -35.80 -66.29 -7.00
N ASP A 41 -35.31 -66.49 -8.22
CA ASP A 41 -34.62 -65.44 -8.98
C ASP A 41 -35.56 -64.24 -9.23
N THR A 42 -36.82 -64.47 -9.62
CA THR A 42 -37.82 -63.39 -9.79
C THR A 42 -38.15 -62.64 -8.49
N LEU A 43 -38.17 -63.33 -7.34
CA LEU A 43 -38.39 -62.67 -6.05
C LEU A 43 -37.21 -61.78 -5.67
N VAL A 44 -35.99 -62.26 -5.92
CA VAL A 44 -34.77 -61.46 -5.71
C VAL A 44 -34.83 -60.19 -6.55
N ASP A 45 -35.18 -60.31 -7.84
CA ASP A 45 -35.34 -59.15 -8.73
C ASP A 45 -36.39 -58.14 -8.22
N ILE A 46 -37.52 -58.63 -7.67
CA ILE A 46 -38.57 -57.77 -7.09
C ILE A 46 -38.05 -57.02 -5.86
N PHE A 47 -37.37 -57.73 -4.96
CA PHE A 47 -36.84 -57.12 -3.74
C PHE A 47 -35.71 -56.12 -4.06
N GLU A 48 -34.89 -56.39 -5.07
CA GLU A 48 -33.83 -55.48 -5.52
C GLU A 48 -34.41 -54.20 -6.13
N GLN A 49 -35.48 -54.30 -6.94
CA GLN A 49 -36.20 -53.13 -7.44
C GLN A 49 -36.79 -52.26 -6.32
N ILE A 50 -37.38 -52.90 -5.31
CA ILE A 50 -37.95 -52.20 -4.14
C ILE A 50 -36.83 -51.57 -3.28
N GLU A 51 -35.69 -52.25 -3.10
CA GLU A 51 -34.54 -51.70 -2.37
C GLU A 51 -33.96 -50.45 -3.06
N MET A 52 -33.76 -50.51 -4.39
CA MET A 52 -33.28 -49.37 -5.17
C MET A 52 -34.19 -48.15 -5.01
N PHE A 53 -35.50 -48.38 -4.92
CA PHE A 53 -36.46 -47.32 -4.66
C PHE A 53 -36.34 -46.74 -3.25
N PHE A 54 -36.25 -47.57 -2.20
CA PHE A 54 -36.13 -47.06 -0.82
C PHE A 54 -34.87 -46.23 -0.61
N ARG A 55 -33.75 -46.58 -1.26
CA ARG A 55 -32.53 -45.74 -1.26
C ARG A 55 -32.77 -44.36 -1.86
N ARG A 56 -33.59 -44.30 -2.92
CA ARG A 56 -33.95 -43.05 -3.59
C ARG A 56 -34.93 -42.22 -2.75
N LEU A 57 -35.91 -42.87 -2.12
CA LEU A 57 -36.87 -42.24 -1.20
C LEU A 57 -36.18 -41.57 -0.01
N GLN A 58 -35.11 -42.19 0.52
CA GLN A 58 -34.31 -41.63 1.60
C GLN A 58 -33.73 -40.26 1.23
N ILE A 59 -33.25 -40.08 -0.01
CA ILE A 59 -32.71 -38.80 -0.51
C ILE A 59 -33.79 -37.71 -0.55
N TYR A 60 -35.03 -38.07 -0.88
CA TYR A 60 -36.14 -37.11 -0.95
C TYR A 60 -36.67 -36.66 0.42
N THR A 61 -36.35 -37.36 1.50
CA THR A 61 -36.70 -36.90 2.86
C THR A 61 -35.79 -35.77 3.36
N GLU A 62 -34.62 -35.59 2.74
CA GLU A 62 -33.62 -34.59 3.14
C GLU A 62 -33.74 -33.27 2.36
N VAL A 63 -34.35 -33.29 1.17
CA VAL A 63 -34.49 -32.12 0.29
C VAL A 63 -35.97 -31.74 0.15
N PRO A 64 -36.38 -30.48 0.42
CA PRO A 64 -37.76 -30.05 0.20
C PRO A 64 -38.13 -30.24 -1.28
N SER A 65 -39.03 -31.18 -1.54
CA SER A 65 -39.46 -31.58 -2.88
C SER A 65 -40.61 -30.70 -3.37
N THR A 66 -40.70 -30.52 -4.70
CA THR A 66 -41.80 -29.76 -5.30
C THR A 66 -43.09 -30.57 -5.29
N VAL A 67 -44.25 -29.90 -5.37
CA VAL A 67 -45.58 -30.55 -5.34
C VAL A 67 -45.70 -31.61 -6.43
N GLU A 68 -45.09 -31.38 -7.60
CA GLU A 68 -45.09 -32.31 -8.73
C GLU A 68 -44.25 -33.58 -8.48
N MET A 69 -43.10 -33.45 -7.80
CA MET A 69 -42.33 -34.64 -7.38
C MET A 69 -43.03 -35.40 -6.25
N MET A 70 -43.69 -34.69 -5.34
CA MET A 70 -44.41 -35.29 -4.23
C MET A 70 -45.57 -36.17 -4.72
N ASP A 71 -46.30 -35.74 -5.75
CA ASP A 71 -47.38 -36.54 -6.34
C ASP A 71 -46.88 -37.88 -6.92
N ILE A 72 -45.75 -37.85 -7.65
CA ILE A 72 -45.14 -39.05 -8.24
C ILE A 72 -44.61 -39.98 -7.16
N ILE A 73 -43.95 -39.46 -6.12
CA ILE A 73 -43.45 -40.26 -5.00
C ILE A 73 -44.62 -40.94 -4.27
N VAL A 74 -45.73 -40.23 -4.04
CA VAL A 74 -46.93 -40.79 -3.40
C VAL A 74 -47.55 -41.89 -4.27
N GLN A 75 -47.67 -41.68 -5.59
CA GLN A 75 -48.16 -42.72 -6.50
C GLN A 75 -47.27 -43.98 -6.47
N ILE A 76 -45.95 -43.81 -6.42
CA ILE A 76 -45.02 -44.94 -6.30
C ILE A 76 -45.22 -45.67 -4.97
N MET A 77 -45.35 -44.94 -3.85
CA MET A 77 -45.61 -45.53 -2.54
C MET A 77 -46.90 -46.33 -2.50
N ILE A 78 -47.96 -45.87 -3.17
CA ILE A 78 -49.23 -46.61 -3.28
C ILE A 78 -49.00 -47.95 -4.00
N GLU A 79 -48.23 -47.96 -5.09
CA GLU A 79 -47.98 -49.18 -5.86
C GLU A 79 -47.09 -50.17 -5.08
N VAL A 80 -46.06 -49.68 -4.38
CA VAL A 80 -45.24 -50.51 -3.47
C VAL A 80 -46.10 -51.11 -2.35
N LEU A 81 -46.99 -50.32 -1.73
CA LEU A 81 -47.91 -50.82 -0.70
C LEU A 81 -48.92 -51.84 -1.25
N SER A 82 -49.38 -51.69 -2.49
CA SER A 82 -50.21 -52.70 -3.17
C SER A 82 -49.46 -54.02 -3.39
N ILE A 83 -48.22 -53.96 -3.89
CA ILE A 83 -47.37 -55.14 -4.09
C ILE A 83 -47.14 -55.88 -2.76
N LEU A 84 -46.77 -55.13 -1.71
CA LEU A 84 -46.58 -55.68 -0.37
C LEU A 84 -47.90 -56.23 0.21
N GLY A 85 -49.03 -55.56 -0.02
CA GLY A 85 -50.35 -56.00 0.42
C GLY A 85 -50.76 -57.34 -0.21
N ILE A 86 -50.56 -57.50 -1.52
CA ILE A 86 -50.81 -58.77 -2.23
C ILE A 86 -49.86 -59.87 -1.70
N ALA A 87 -48.59 -59.54 -1.47
CA ALA A 87 -47.60 -60.47 -0.91
C ALA A 87 -48.00 -60.98 0.48
N ILE A 88 -48.33 -60.08 1.40
CA ILE A 88 -48.68 -60.40 2.79
C ILE A 88 -49.96 -61.23 2.88
N THR A 89 -50.98 -60.90 2.08
CA THR A 89 -52.29 -61.58 2.11
C THR A 89 -52.18 -63.06 1.74
N GLU A 90 -51.30 -63.39 0.80
CA GLU A 90 -51.14 -64.75 0.32
C GLU A 90 -50.13 -65.57 1.16
N ILE A 91 -49.16 -64.92 1.82
CA ILE A 91 -48.30 -65.55 2.85
C ILE A 91 -49.16 -66.06 4.03
N LYS A 92 -50.13 -65.26 4.48
CA LYS A 92 -51.06 -65.63 5.57
C LYS A 92 -51.92 -66.86 5.25
N GLN A 93 -52.11 -67.21 3.97
CA GLN A 93 -52.86 -68.40 3.57
C GLN A 93 -52.06 -69.71 3.64
N GLY A 94 -50.80 -69.69 4.11
CA GLY A 94 -50.02 -70.89 4.46
C GLY A 94 -49.58 -71.77 3.29
N ARG A 95 -49.68 -71.30 2.04
CA ARG A 95 -49.44 -72.08 0.82
C ARG A 95 -48.28 -71.55 -0.03
N MET A 96 -47.16 -71.23 0.60
CA MET A 96 -45.95 -70.66 -0.06
C MET A 96 -45.54 -71.38 -1.36
N LYS A 97 -45.67 -72.71 -1.42
CA LYS A 97 -45.29 -73.51 -2.60
C LYS A 97 -46.29 -73.41 -3.78
N LYS A 98 -47.59 -73.25 -3.48
CA LYS A 98 -48.65 -73.01 -4.48
C LYS A 98 -48.65 -71.55 -4.92
N TYR A 99 -48.30 -70.66 -4.00
CA TYR A 99 -48.12 -69.24 -4.22
C TYR A 99 -47.02 -69.00 -5.25
N MET A 100 -45.85 -69.62 -5.07
CA MET A 100 -44.72 -69.49 -5.98
C MET A 100 -45.08 -69.82 -7.44
N LYS A 101 -45.85 -70.89 -7.64
CA LYS A 101 -46.30 -71.32 -8.98
C LYS A 101 -47.41 -70.44 -9.57
N LYS A 102 -48.16 -69.73 -8.72
CA LYS A 102 -49.24 -68.81 -9.11
C LYS A 102 -48.72 -67.38 -9.29
N LEU A 103 -47.63 -67.02 -8.61
CA LEU A 103 -46.93 -65.74 -8.73
C LEU A 103 -46.33 -65.56 -10.12
N ILE A 104 -45.64 -66.59 -10.60
CA ILE A 104 -45.03 -66.65 -11.94
C ILE A 104 -46.10 -66.56 -13.06
N GLY A 105 -47.39 -66.79 -12.74
CA GLY A 105 -48.48 -66.79 -13.72
C GLY A 105 -49.56 -65.72 -13.53
N ARG A 106 -49.45 -64.80 -12.56
CA ARG A 106 -50.43 -63.73 -12.36
C ARG A 106 -49.94 -62.45 -13.03
N THR A 107 -50.65 -62.04 -14.09
CA THR A 107 -50.47 -60.77 -14.79
C THR A 107 -50.47 -59.56 -13.86
N GLU A 108 -51.23 -59.58 -12.76
CA GLU A 108 -51.37 -58.44 -11.84
C GLU A 108 -50.06 -57.96 -11.19
N ILE A 109 -49.16 -58.88 -10.80
CA ILE A 109 -47.88 -58.51 -10.15
C ILE A 109 -46.89 -58.02 -11.21
N GLU A 110 -46.86 -58.67 -12.36
CA GLU A 110 -46.02 -58.27 -13.48
C GLU A 110 -46.46 -56.89 -14.05
N ASP A 111 -47.76 -56.62 -14.05
CA ASP A 111 -48.33 -55.31 -14.40
C ASP A 111 -47.98 -54.24 -13.35
N ALA A 112 -48.01 -54.56 -12.06
CA ALA A 112 -47.61 -53.65 -10.99
C ALA A 112 -46.11 -53.31 -11.06
N LEU A 113 -45.24 -54.28 -11.37
CA LEU A 113 -43.81 -54.05 -11.57
C LEU A 113 -43.53 -53.19 -12.81
N LYS A 114 -44.22 -53.43 -13.93
CA LYS A 114 -44.14 -52.56 -15.11
C LYS A 114 -44.59 -51.14 -14.80
N ARG A 115 -45.60 -50.96 -13.95
CA ARG A 115 -46.06 -49.64 -13.49
C ARG A 115 -45.03 -48.97 -12.59
N LEU A 116 -44.44 -49.70 -11.65
CA LEU A 116 -43.39 -49.21 -10.76
C LEU A 116 -42.15 -48.76 -11.53
N ASP A 117 -41.69 -49.55 -12.50
CA ASP A 117 -40.56 -49.22 -13.38
C ASP A 117 -40.85 -47.95 -14.20
N LYS A 118 -42.05 -47.86 -14.80
CA LYS A 118 -42.50 -46.68 -15.52
C LYS A 118 -42.54 -45.43 -14.64
N LEU A 119 -43.10 -45.53 -13.44
CA LEU A 119 -43.18 -44.40 -12.50
C LEU A 119 -41.78 -43.99 -12.01
N THR A 120 -40.88 -44.94 -11.75
CA THR A 120 -39.49 -44.68 -11.35
C THR A 120 -38.70 -43.96 -12.44
N GLN A 121 -38.96 -44.32 -13.70
CA GLN A 121 -38.39 -43.63 -14.86
C GLN A 121 -38.97 -42.22 -15.03
N GLU A 122 -40.26 -42.04 -14.82
CA GLU A 122 -40.92 -40.73 -14.89
C GLU A 122 -40.45 -39.80 -13.78
N GLU A 123 -40.24 -40.34 -12.59
CA GLU A 123 -39.62 -39.65 -11.45
C GLU A 123 -38.18 -39.21 -11.79
N ALA A 124 -37.40 -40.05 -12.47
CA ALA A 124 -36.04 -39.68 -12.92
C ALA A 124 -36.06 -38.56 -13.97
N ARG A 125 -37.01 -38.60 -14.91
CA ARG A 125 -37.22 -37.51 -15.88
C ARG A 125 -37.63 -36.22 -15.18
N MET A 126 -38.54 -36.29 -14.21
CA MET A 126 -39.00 -35.12 -13.47
C MET A 126 -37.90 -34.50 -12.59
N ALA A 127 -37.06 -35.31 -11.94
CA ALA A 127 -35.88 -34.82 -11.23
C ALA A 127 -34.90 -34.10 -12.18
N ALA A 128 -34.68 -34.64 -13.38
CA ALA A 128 -33.85 -33.98 -14.39
C ALA A 128 -34.45 -32.64 -14.85
N VAL A 129 -35.77 -32.56 -15.03
CA VAL A 129 -36.47 -31.31 -15.38
C VAL A 129 -36.34 -30.25 -14.29
N GLN A 130 -36.51 -30.62 -13.02
CA GLN A 130 -36.35 -29.68 -11.90
C GLN A 130 -34.90 -29.19 -11.79
N ASN A 131 -33.91 -30.09 -11.95
CA ASN A 131 -32.50 -29.71 -12.01
C ASN A 131 -32.22 -28.73 -13.15
N LEU A 132 -32.76 -28.98 -14.35
CA LEU A 132 -32.62 -28.08 -15.49
C LEU A 132 -33.22 -26.69 -15.21
N LYS A 133 -34.37 -26.63 -14.52
CA LYS A 133 -35.00 -25.37 -14.10
C LYS A 133 -34.12 -24.57 -13.14
N VAL A 134 -33.54 -25.23 -12.13
CA VAL A 134 -32.61 -24.59 -11.19
C VAL A 134 -31.36 -24.10 -11.92
N VAL A 135 -30.77 -24.94 -12.79
CA VAL A 135 -29.60 -24.59 -13.59
C VAL A 135 -29.86 -23.35 -14.45
N HIS A 136 -30.99 -23.30 -15.17
CA HIS A 136 -31.32 -22.13 -15.99
C HIS A 136 -31.57 -20.86 -15.15
N THR A 137 -32.10 -21.01 -13.93
CA THR A 137 -32.27 -19.87 -13.01
C THR A 137 -30.92 -19.37 -12.49
N VAL A 138 -30.01 -20.28 -12.13
CA VAL A 138 -28.65 -19.95 -11.71
C VAL A 138 -27.88 -19.28 -12.86
N ASP A 139 -27.99 -19.82 -14.07
CA ASP A 139 -27.34 -19.30 -15.27
C ASP A 139 -27.72 -17.83 -15.53
N LYS A 140 -29.01 -17.49 -15.47
CA LYS A 140 -29.47 -16.09 -15.57
C LYS A 140 -28.91 -15.18 -14.48
N ARG A 141 -28.80 -15.68 -13.24
CA ARG A 141 -28.19 -14.91 -12.14
C ARG A 141 -26.70 -14.71 -12.36
N VAL A 142 -26.00 -15.73 -12.85
CA VAL A 142 -24.57 -15.67 -13.17
C VAL A 142 -24.31 -14.71 -14.33
N GLU A 143 -25.15 -14.69 -15.35
CA GLU A 143 -25.09 -13.70 -16.44
C GLU A 143 -25.27 -12.27 -15.89
N GLY A 144 -26.23 -12.07 -14.99
CA GLY A 144 -26.42 -10.78 -14.31
C GLY A 144 -25.19 -10.35 -13.51
N VAL A 145 -24.55 -11.28 -12.79
CA VAL A 145 -23.30 -11.03 -12.07
C VAL A 145 -22.17 -10.69 -13.05
N ALA A 146 -22.01 -11.43 -14.14
CA ALA A 146 -20.98 -11.17 -15.15
C ALA A 146 -21.09 -9.76 -15.73
N ASN A 147 -22.31 -9.32 -16.04
CA ASN A 147 -22.57 -7.96 -16.53
C ASN A 147 -22.20 -6.89 -15.48
N MET A 148 -22.50 -7.13 -14.20
CA MET A 148 -22.12 -6.23 -13.12
C MET A 148 -20.60 -6.19 -12.92
N THR A 149 -19.92 -7.33 -13.01
CA THR A 149 -18.46 -7.42 -12.94
C THR A 149 -17.80 -6.64 -14.07
N ALA A 150 -18.32 -6.74 -15.31
CA ALA A 150 -17.83 -5.95 -16.43
C ALA A 150 -18.05 -4.44 -16.24
N ALA A 151 -19.17 -4.03 -15.66
CA ALA A 151 -19.43 -2.63 -15.33
C ALA A 151 -18.47 -2.10 -14.24
N ILE A 152 -18.11 -2.95 -13.27
CA ILE A 152 -17.10 -2.62 -12.25
C ILE A 152 -15.72 -2.48 -12.90
N ASP A 153 -15.35 -3.39 -13.79
CA ASP A 153 -14.06 -3.37 -14.49
C ASP A 153 -13.86 -2.05 -15.25
N ASN A 154 -14.87 -1.64 -16.04
CA ASN A 154 -14.86 -0.34 -16.73
C ASN A 154 -14.75 0.89 -15.79
N ARG A 155 -15.24 0.77 -14.54
CA ARG A 155 -15.08 1.83 -13.55
C ARG A 155 -13.70 1.82 -12.93
N VAL A 156 -13.12 0.65 -12.71
CA VAL A 156 -11.75 0.49 -12.19
C VAL A 156 -10.74 1.03 -13.19
N THR A 157 -10.88 0.72 -14.48
CA THR A 157 -10.03 1.30 -15.53
C THR A 157 -10.12 2.84 -15.56
N GLY A 158 -11.33 3.40 -15.44
CA GLY A 158 -11.50 4.85 -15.34
C GLY A 158 -10.89 5.47 -14.06
N VAL A 159 -10.77 4.70 -12.97
CA VAL A 159 -10.04 5.15 -11.78
C VAL A 159 -8.53 5.09 -12.02
N ASP A 160 -8.03 4.05 -12.68
CA ASP A 160 -6.61 3.91 -13.01
C ASP A 160 -6.13 5.06 -13.90
N ASP A 161 -6.91 5.46 -14.91
CA ASP A 161 -6.62 6.63 -15.75
C ASP A 161 -6.53 7.93 -14.95
N ARG A 162 -7.44 8.11 -13.98
CA ARG A 162 -7.45 9.29 -13.10
C ARG A 162 -6.25 9.27 -12.15
N VAL A 163 -5.87 8.11 -11.64
CA VAL A 163 -4.70 7.94 -10.78
C VAL A 163 -3.42 8.25 -11.57
N ALA A 164 -3.30 7.79 -12.80
CA ALA A 164 -2.18 8.13 -13.68
C ALA A 164 -2.08 9.65 -13.90
N SER A 165 -3.20 10.31 -14.21
CA SER A 165 -3.24 11.78 -14.36
C SER A 165 -2.84 12.53 -13.08
N VAL A 166 -3.27 12.04 -11.91
CA VAL A 166 -2.85 12.61 -10.63
C VAL A 166 -1.35 12.43 -10.41
N ASN A 167 -0.81 11.27 -10.76
CA ASN A 167 0.62 10.99 -10.62
C ASN A 167 1.47 11.96 -11.46
N ASP A 168 1.09 12.21 -12.71
CA ASP A 168 1.77 13.20 -13.56
C ASP A 168 1.75 14.61 -12.95
N ARG A 169 0.63 14.99 -12.33
CA ARG A 169 0.51 16.29 -11.64
C ARG A 169 1.40 16.35 -10.39
N VAL A 170 1.50 15.26 -9.63
CA VAL A 170 2.37 15.18 -8.45
C VAL A 170 3.83 15.36 -8.86
N VAL A 171 4.28 14.68 -9.92
CA VAL A 171 5.65 14.85 -10.47
C VAL A 171 5.90 16.31 -10.88
N SER A 172 4.93 16.96 -11.54
CA SER A 172 5.04 18.39 -11.89
C SER A 172 5.14 19.30 -10.66
N VAL A 173 4.39 18.99 -9.60
CA VAL A 173 4.46 19.74 -8.34
C VAL A 173 5.82 19.54 -7.66
N GLU A 174 6.34 18.32 -7.61
CA GLU A 174 7.66 18.03 -7.05
C GLU A 174 8.76 18.85 -7.72
N GLU A 175 8.74 18.96 -9.05
CA GLU A 175 9.73 19.76 -9.78
C GLU A 175 9.60 21.26 -9.46
N ARG A 176 8.37 21.77 -9.32
CA ARG A 176 8.14 23.16 -8.90
C ARG A 176 8.62 23.43 -7.47
N VAL A 177 8.48 22.45 -6.57
CA VAL A 177 8.96 22.57 -5.19
C VAL A 177 10.48 22.67 -5.16
N LYS A 178 11.21 21.87 -5.95
CA LYS A 178 12.68 22.00 -6.04
C LYS A 178 13.11 23.41 -6.46
N VAL A 179 12.46 23.99 -7.47
CA VAL A 179 12.77 25.36 -7.92
C VAL A 179 12.53 26.39 -6.81
N VAL A 180 11.49 26.20 -6.00
CA VAL A 180 11.23 27.07 -4.84
C VAL A 180 12.32 26.88 -3.78
N ASP A 181 12.70 25.64 -3.47
CA ASP A 181 13.76 25.36 -2.50
C ASP A 181 15.09 26.01 -2.93
N ASP A 182 15.48 25.89 -4.20
CA ASP A 182 16.69 26.53 -4.72
C ASP A 182 16.66 28.07 -4.55
N LYS A 183 15.54 28.70 -4.90
CA LYS A 183 15.36 30.16 -4.73
C LYS A 183 15.37 30.59 -3.27
N VAL A 184 14.80 29.78 -2.37
CA VAL A 184 14.83 30.06 -0.92
C VAL A 184 16.26 29.99 -0.40
N MET A 185 17.05 29.00 -0.85
CA MET A 185 18.45 28.86 -0.46
C MET A 185 19.31 30.02 -0.98
N GLU A 186 19.08 30.46 -2.22
CA GLU A 186 19.71 31.66 -2.79
C GLU A 186 19.36 32.92 -1.97
N GLY A 187 18.08 33.16 -1.68
CA GLY A 187 17.66 34.32 -0.87
C GLY A 187 18.22 34.30 0.58
N ILE A 188 18.40 33.12 1.18
CA ILE A 188 19.07 32.97 2.48
C ILE A 188 20.55 33.34 2.38
N ALA A 189 21.22 32.99 1.29
CA ALA A 189 22.62 33.34 1.07
C ALA A 189 22.79 34.87 0.92
N ASP A 190 21.98 35.49 0.07
CA ASP A 190 21.98 36.96 -0.13
C ASP A 190 21.69 37.69 1.19
N GLY A 191 20.71 37.21 1.96
CA GLY A 191 20.36 37.78 3.26
C GLY A 191 21.51 37.71 4.28
N LYS A 192 22.33 36.65 4.25
CA LYS A 192 23.54 36.55 5.08
C LYS A 192 24.60 37.56 4.65
N GLU A 193 24.82 37.72 3.36
CA GLU A 193 25.80 38.67 2.82
C GLU A 193 25.44 40.12 3.18
N VAL A 194 24.19 40.51 2.98
CA VAL A 194 23.68 41.84 3.37
C VAL A 194 23.86 42.07 4.88
N LYS A 195 23.57 41.06 5.71
CA LYS A 195 23.73 41.16 7.17
C LYS A 195 25.20 41.32 7.57
N LEU A 196 26.12 40.60 6.93
CA LEU A 196 27.57 40.74 7.14
C LEU A 196 28.07 42.14 6.76
N SER A 197 27.71 42.61 5.57
CA SER A 197 28.05 43.95 5.08
C SER A 197 27.49 45.06 6.00
N THR A 198 26.23 44.94 6.44
CA THR A 198 25.62 45.90 7.38
C THR A 198 26.36 45.93 8.71
N ARG A 199 26.78 44.76 9.23
CA ARG A 199 27.55 44.69 10.47
C ARG A 199 28.93 45.34 10.34
N GLN A 200 29.58 45.18 9.18
CA GLN A 200 30.86 45.83 8.89
C GLN A 200 30.70 47.35 8.81
N MET A 201 29.70 47.86 8.08
CA MET A 201 29.43 49.31 8.01
C MET A 201 29.15 49.92 9.39
N VAL A 202 28.42 49.22 10.26
CA VAL A 202 28.17 49.69 11.63
C VAL A 202 29.47 49.79 12.43
N ASN A 203 30.36 48.79 12.32
CA ASN A 203 31.66 48.83 12.97
C ASN A 203 32.53 49.98 12.45
N ASP A 204 32.55 50.19 11.12
CA ASP A 204 33.31 51.27 10.47
C ASP A 204 32.76 52.65 10.89
N MET A 205 31.44 52.79 11.01
CA MET A 205 30.80 54.01 11.51
C MET A 205 31.19 54.31 12.96
N ASP A 206 31.23 53.30 13.83
CA ASP A 206 31.67 53.46 15.20
C ASP A 206 33.15 53.85 15.29
N GLU A 207 33.99 53.29 14.41
CA GLU A 207 35.40 53.69 14.30
C GLU A 207 35.55 55.13 13.80
N MET A 208 34.79 55.53 12.78
CA MET A 208 34.78 56.90 12.28
C MET A 208 34.39 57.90 13.37
N LYS A 209 33.36 57.59 14.17
CA LYS A 209 32.95 58.43 15.32
C LYS A 209 34.04 58.52 16.37
N ARG A 210 34.73 57.41 16.68
CA ARG A 210 35.86 57.41 17.63
C ARG A 210 37.00 58.30 17.12
N ASN A 211 37.32 58.22 15.83
CA ASN A 211 38.38 59.04 15.22
C ASN A 211 38.00 60.52 15.20
N GLN A 212 36.76 60.87 14.85
CA GLN A 212 36.26 62.25 14.91
C GLN A 212 36.31 62.82 16.33
N LEU A 213 35.92 62.04 17.34
CA LEU A 213 36.04 62.45 18.74
C LEU A 213 37.51 62.67 19.12
N ARG A 214 38.40 61.75 18.72
CA ARG A 214 39.84 61.87 18.97
C ARG A 214 40.44 63.12 18.34
N GLU A 215 40.10 63.44 17.11
CA GLU A 215 40.53 64.67 16.43
C GLU A 215 40.00 65.93 17.12
N SER A 216 38.74 65.90 17.55
CA SER A 216 38.13 67.01 18.29
C SER A 216 38.84 67.27 19.62
N ILE A 217 39.18 66.20 20.36
CA ILE A 217 39.98 66.28 21.59
C ILE A 217 41.39 66.80 21.27
N HIS A 218 42.05 66.27 20.24
CA HIS A 218 43.39 66.72 19.86
C HIS A 218 43.39 68.21 19.51
N LYS A 219 42.40 68.68 18.75
CA LYS A 219 42.24 70.09 18.39
C LYS A 219 41.99 70.96 19.62
N TRP A 220 41.17 70.50 20.58
CA TRP A 220 40.93 71.21 21.83
C TRP A 220 42.17 71.31 22.72
N LEU A 221 42.99 70.25 22.76
CA LEU A 221 44.25 70.22 23.51
C LEU A 221 45.43 70.88 22.78
N SER A 222 45.28 71.21 21.50
CA SER A 222 46.37 71.76 20.68
C SER A 222 46.81 73.12 21.24
N PRO A 223 48.12 73.35 21.40
CA PRO A 223 48.61 74.64 21.88
C PRO A 223 48.27 75.75 20.89
N PRO A 224 48.06 77.00 21.34
CA PRO A 224 47.94 78.15 20.44
C PRO A 224 49.16 78.24 19.53
N ASP A 225 48.96 78.66 18.28
CA ASP A 225 50.05 78.88 17.33
C ASP A 225 51.11 79.82 17.94
N PRO A 226 52.37 79.36 18.12
CA PRO A 226 53.46 80.18 18.65
C PRO A 226 53.66 81.48 17.87
N SER A 227 53.35 81.48 16.57
CA SER A 227 53.47 82.66 15.70
C SER A 227 52.51 83.78 16.14
N THR A 228 51.34 83.44 16.70
CA THR A 228 50.38 84.45 17.19
C THR A 228 50.98 85.22 18.37
N ASN A 229 51.56 84.50 19.33
CA ASN A 229 52.24 85.12 20.47
C ASN A 229 53.46 85.93 20.03
N HIS A 230 54.23 85.41 19.07
CA HIS A 230 55.35 86.14 18.46
C HIS A 230 54.88 87.43 17.76
N ASN A 231 53.83 87.36 16.94
CA ASN A 231 53.29 88.50 16.19
C ASN A 231 52.71 89.57 17.12
N ILE A 232 51.98 89.19 18.17
CA ILE A 232 51.50 90.13 19.19
C ILE A 232 52.68 90.80 19.89
N ALA A 233 53.68 90.03 20.31
CA ALA A 233 54.87 90.56 20.95
C ALA A 233 55.64 91.53 20.03
N CYS A 234 55.76 91.20 18.75
CA CYS A 234 56.32 92.06 17.70
C CYS A 234 55.48 93.33 17.46
N ALA A 235 54.14 93.24 17.47
CA ALA A 235 53.26 94.41 17.29
C ALA A 235 53.32 95.37 18.49
N THR A 236 53.49 94.83 19.71
CA THR A 236 53.69 95.62 20.94
C THR A 236 55.14 96.10 21.13
N HIS A 237 56.05 95.74 20.24
CA HIS A 237 57.45 96.15 20.31
C HIS A 237 57.60 97.63 19.93
N HIS A 238 58.26 98.40 20.79
CA HIS A 238 58.74 99.74 20.44
C HIS A 238 60.15 99.64 19.87
N LYS A 239 60.48 100.40 18.83
CA LYS A 239 61.76 100.34 18.08
C LYS A 239 63.06 100.37 18.91
N LYS A 240 63.02 100.82 20.18
CA LYS A 240 64.18 100.87 21.09
C LYS A 240 64.17 99.78 22.18
N THR A 241 63.20 98.88 22.15
CA THR A 241 63.05 97.81 23.14
C THR A 241 64.04 96.70 22.84
N ALA A 242 64.71 96.20 23.88
CA ALA A 242 65.75 95.16 23.85
C ALA A 242 67.10 95.56 23.24
N THR A 243 67.32 96.82 22.82
CA THR A 243 68.61 97.27 22.24
C THR A 243 69.81 96.95 23.13
N TRP A 244 69.68 97.14 24.45
CA TRP A 244 70.70 96.79 25.45
C TRP A 244 71.13 95.31 25.41
N PHE A 245 70.24 94.42 24.97
CA PHE A 245 70.49 92.99 24.86
C PHE A 245 71.21 92.65 23.55
N PHE A 246 70.80 93.25 22.44
CA PHE A 246 71.42 93.04 21.12
C PHE A 246 72.84 93.61 21.03
N GLU A 247 73.10 94.71 21.73
CA GLU A 247 74.43 95.33 21.84
C GLU A 247 75.31 94.65 22.90
N GLY A 248 74.73 93.77 23.72
CA GLY A 248 75.44 93.05 24.77
C GLY A 248 76.34 91.94 24.22
N SER A 249 77.51 91.78 24.85
CA SER A 249 78.48 90.74 24.50
C SER A 249 77.90 89.33 24.56
N ILE A 250 77.04 89.06 25.56
CA ILE A 250 76.40 87.75 25.79
C ILE A 250 75.61 87.29 24.55
N PHE A 251 74.84 88.19 23.94
CA PHE A 251 74.01 87.83 22.79
C PHE A 251 74.84 87.62 21.52
N GLN A 252 75.87 88.45 21.31
CA GLN A 252 76.78 88.32 20.18
C GLN A 252 77.63 87.04 20.25
N GLU A 253 78.10 86.68 21.45
CA GLU A 253 78.79 85.41 21.70
C GLU A 253 77.86 84.22 21.50
N TRP A 254 76.62 84.31 21.97
CA TRP A 254 75.63 83.27 21.72
C TRP A 254 75.36 83.08 20.22
N LYS A 255 75.21 84.17 19.46
CA LYS A 255 75.02 84.13 18.00
C LYS A 255 76.14 83.41 17.26
N SER A 256 77.39 83.55 17.71
CA SER A 256 78.53 82.91 17.05
C SER A 256 78.74 81.45 17.47
N THR A 257 78.36 81.10 18.71
CA THR A 257 78.57 79.76 19.27
C THR A 257 77.42 78.79 19.04
N GLY A 258 76.18 79.28 18.92
CA GLY A 258 74.99 78.44 18.70
C GLY A 258 74.58 77.58 19.91
N SER A 259 75.02 77.95 21.11
CA SER A 259 74.73 77.24 22.36
C SER A 259 73.32 77.54 22.92
N LEU A 260 72.93 76.97 24.07
CA LEU A 260 71.64 77.28 24.71
C LEU A 260 71.71 78.60 25.51
N LEU A 261 70.84 79.56 25.22
CA LEU A 261 70.72 80.83 25.97
C LEU A 261 69.42 80.89 26.77
N TRP A 262 69.53 81.07 28.09
CA TRP A 262 68.38 81.17 28.99
C TRP A 262 68.14 82.63 29.41
N ILE A 263 66.99 83.19 29.06
CA ILE A 263 66.55 84.54 29.51
C ILE A 263 65.48 84.40 30.60
N HIS A 264 65.74 84.91 31.81
CA HIS A 264 64.81 84.84 32.95
C HIS A 264 64.49 86.22 33.55
N GLY A 265 63.35 86.34 34.24
CA GLY A 265 62.87 87.61 34.81
C GLY A 265 61.43 87.51 35.31
N LYS A 266 60.95 88.53 36.04
CA LYS A 266 59.58 88.56 36.61
C LYS A 266 58.49 88.51 35.52
N PRO A 267 57.28 88.00 35.80
CA PRO A 267 56.14 88.11 34.87
C PRO A 267 55.96 89.56 34.39
N GLY A 268 55.64 89.76 33.11
CA GLY A 268 55.53 91.10 32.51
C GLY A 268 56.85 91.81 32.16
N SER A 269 58.02 91.25 32.48
CA SER A 269 59.33 91.87 32.19
C SER A 269 59.74 91.90 30.71
N GLY A 270 58.83 91.61 29.77
CA GLY A 270 59.10 91.66 28.33
C GLY A 270 59.90 90.50 27.73
N LYS A 271 60.10 89.38 28.44
CA LYS A 271 60.86 88.21 27.93
C LYS A 271 60.38 87.71 26.56
N SER A 272 59.07 87.53 26.37
CA SER A 272 58.50 87.08 25.10
C SER A 272 58.73 88.08 23.96
N VAL A 273 58.76 89.37 24.27
CA VAL A 273 59.10 90.44 23.32
C VAL A 273 60.56 90.34 22.92
N ILE A 274 61.48 90.16 23.88
CA ILE A 274 62.92 89.95 23.60
C ILE A 274 63.12 88.72 22.71
N CYS A 275 62.52 87.57 23.06
CA CYS A 275 62.62 86.35 22.25
C CYS A 275 62.09 86.56 20.82
N SER A 276 61.02 87.34 20.66
CA SER A 276 60.45 87.63 19.33
C SER A 276 61.38 88.52 18.50
N THR A 277 61.99 89.54 19.10
CA THR A 277 63.00 90.37 18.41
C THR A 277 64.23 89.54 18.01
N VAL A 278 64.65 88.57 18.84
CA VAL A 278 65.78 87.68 18.53
C VAL A 278 65.48 86.84 17.30
N ILE A 279 64.27 86.27 17.22
CA ILE A 279 63.84 85.48 16.06
C ILE A 279 63.86 86.33 14.78
N GLN A 280 63.34 87.56 14.82
CA GLN A 280 63.34 88.45 13.64
C GLN A 280 64.74 88.81 13.16
N ASP A 281 65.66 89.07 14.08
CA ASP A 281 67.05 89.39 13.78
C ASP A 281 67.78 88.21 13.12
N ILE A 282 67.58 86.99 13.64
CA ILE A 282 68.12 85.76 13.03
C ILE A 282 67.50 85.51 11.65
N GLU A 283 66.18 85.67 11.50
CA GLU A 283 65.52 85.53 10.20
C GLU A 283 66.07 86.50 9.15
N ALA A 284 66.32 87.76 9.53
CA ALA A 284 66.88 88.77 8.64
C ALA A 284 68.28 88.37 8.16
N ILE A 285 69.12 87.86 9.06
CA ILE A 285 70.45 87.34 8.73
C ILE A 285 70.35 86.16 7.76
N CYS A 286 69.48 85.20 8.03
CA CYS A 286 69.28 84.04 7.16
C CYS A 286 68.75 84.42 5.77
N LYS A 287 67.79 85.35 5.68
CA LYS A 287 67.26 85.86 4.40
C LYS A 287 68.34 86.57 3.59
N ALA A 288 69.17 87.40 4.23
CA ALA A 288 70.29 88.08 3.59
C ALA A 288 71.34 87.08 3.06
N GLY A 289 71.60 85.99 3.78
CA GLY A 289 72.51 84.93 3.34
C GLY A 289 71.98 84.08 2.18
N ASN A 290 70.66 83.87 2.08
CA ASN A 290 70.05 83.14 0.96
C ASN A 290 69.93 83.97 -0.31
N ALA A 291 69.65 85.28 -0.19
CA ALA A 291 69.63 86.20 -1.32
C ALA A 291 71.01 86.40 -1.98
N SER A 292 72.09 86.04 -1.29
CA SER A 292 73.45 86.06 -1.85
C SER A 292 73.87 84.76 -2.56
N LYS A 293 73.00 83.73 -2.58
CA LYS A 293 73.27 82.40 -3.17
C LYS A 293 72.34 82.04 -4.34
N ALA A 294 71.33 82.86 -4.64
CA ALA A 294 70.46 82.76 -5.81
C ALA A 294 70.91 83.74 -6.89
#